data_AF-A0A086MMW2-F1
#
_entry.id   AF-A0A086MMW2-F1
#
_cell.length_a   1.000
_cell.length_b   1.000
_cell.length_c   1.000
_cell.angle_alpha   90.00
_cell.angle_beta   90.00
_cell.angle_gamma   90.00
#
_symmetry.space_group_name_H-M   'P 1'
#
loop_
_entity.id
_entity.type
_entity.pdbx_description
1 polymer ?
#
loop_
_entity_poly.entity_id
_entity_poly.type
_entity_poly.pdbx_seq_one_letter_code
_entity_poly.pdbx_strand_id
1 'polypeptide(L)'
;MFINYQNVGNRVVFSLRPTADEQLNKDRITLGTHKATIDLPYDVGRVHPDIMGLCAFLIAGPFATETLTFQDGISPQLADAFGAVKPNCKIGPVDHHLAPRARPKNGKPGLCFSGGADSTAALELLPAQTELFFHKRIAPLNPINTSYWAAFQRAARAAKRIALNRKSYHKSSAAGERFCEALQEAGHTAFVVGSDLEYVRNPVGFPHNISCSVPLLLMAESRNLDAIAWGTIGEAAYQFGSAGKYVDFATRNAFKHYNALLSTVGLPFLNPVVGLSEVATSRIALSSAYKHYIQSCQSGTVKPCGRCIKCFRKSLLDATVTGQWPSDRQFDRFFSDSDIARNLKEIPIKLENVYAFTASRYEGKHPIMLALKQRVRGGQVPVNWMTKYIPSYIEQAPPEYRLGLKEKLSRFLDPMSDEDLRNLQNWNVTNIGSDPQIVRYAKELKSLIESRE
;
A
#
# COMPACT_ATOMS: atom_id res chain seq x y z
N MET A 1 -17.99 -19.70 -3.45
CA MET A 1 -16.76 -19.70 -4.28
C MET A 1 -15.87 -20.92 -4.05
N PHE A 2 -15.51 -21.65 -5.11
CA PHE A 2 -14.45 -22.69 -5.06
C PHE A 2 -13.15 -22.18 -5.69
N ILE A 3 -12.00 -22.50 -5.10
CA ILE A 3 -10.68 -22.06 -5.58
C ILE A 3 -9.78 -23.27 -5.72
N ASN A 4 -9.23 -23.44 -6.93
CA ASN A 4 -8.13 -24.36 -7.16
C ASN A 4 -6.82 -23.62 -7.34
N TYR A 5 -5.72 -24.31 -7.09
CA TYR A 5 -4.40 -23.80 -7.33
C TYR A 5 -3.45 -24.86 -7.86
N GLN A 6 -2.59 -24.43 -8.78
CA GLN A 6 -1.62 -25.29 -9.44
C GLN A 6 -0.25 -24.65 -9.36
N ASN A 7 0.76 -25.44 -9.00
CA ASN A 7 2.16 -25.06 -9.15
C ASN A 7 2.72 -25.76 -10.40
N VAL A 8 3.21 -25.00 -11.36
CA VAL A 8 3.85 -25.51 -12.59
C VAL A 8 5.20 -24.83 -12.74
N GLY A 9 6.26 -25.49 -12.27
CA GLY A 9 7.61 -24.92 -12.21
C GLY A 9 7.64 -23.72 -11.26
N ASN A 10 8.05 -22.56 -11.77
CA ASN A 10 8.09 -21.31 -11.01
C ASN A 10 6.78 -20.50 -11.04
N ARG A 11 5.69 -21.09 -11.51
CA ARG A 11 4.42 -20.38 -11.70
C ARG A 11 3.33 -20.98 -10.83
N VAL A 12 2.71 -20.13 -10.01
CA VAL A 12 1.53 -20.48 -9.21
C VAL A 12 0.29 -19.83 -9.82
N VAL A 13 -0.72 -20.66 -10.07
CA VAL A 13 -1.99 -20.23 -10.66
C VAL A 13 -3.11 -20.50 -9.68
N PHE A 14 -3.92 -19.49 -9.36
CA PHE A 14 -5.19 -19.63 -8.65
C PHE A 14 -6.34 -19.48 -9.64
N SER A 15 -7.25 -20.46 -9.73
CA SER A 15 -8.48 -20.33 -10.52
C SER A 15 -9.70 -20.33 -9.62
N LEU A 16 -10.55 -19.34 -9.82
CA LEU A 16 -11.75 -19.07 -9.03
C LEU A 16 -12.96 -19.60 -9.80
N ARG A 17 -13.84 -20.31 -9.11
CA ARG A 17 -15.14 -20.76 -9.62
C ARG A 17 -16.23 -20.09 -8.78
N PRO A 18 -16.66 -18.87 -9.16
CA PRO A 18 -17.72 -18.15 -8.45
C PRO A 18 -19.10 -18.73 -8.76
N THR A 19 -20.04 -18.60 -7.83
CA THR A 19 -21.48 -18.86 -8.07
C THR A 19 -22.07 -17.79 -9.00
N ALA A 20 -23.30 -18.00 -9.50
CA ALA A 20 -23.99 -16.99 -10.31
C ALA A 20 -24.17 -15.66 -9.54
N ASP A 21 -24.49 -15.73 -8.25
CA ASP A 21 -24.67 -14.54 -7.40
C ASP A 21 -23.35 -13.79 -7.16
N GLU A 22 -22.26 -14.51 -6.95
CA GLU A 22 -20.91 -13.93 -6.79
C GLU A 22 -20.44 -13.23 -8.08
N GLN A 23 -20.91 -13.66 -9.26
CA GLN A 23 -20.63 -13.01 -10.55
C GLN A 23 -21.49 -11.77 -10.80
N LEU A 24 -22.75 -11.80 -10.35
CA LEU A 24 -23.73 -10.76 -10.59
C LEU A 24 -23.74 -9.65 -9.53
N ASN A 25 -22.92 -9.78 -8.47
CA ASN A 25 -22.87 -8.79 -7.40
C ASN A 25 -22.60 -7.38 -7.98
N LYS A 26 -23.52 -6.45 -7.73
CA LYS A 26 -23.53 -5.06 -8.26
C LYS A 26 -22.86 -4.06 -7.33
N ASP A 27 -22.04 -4.53 -6.38
CA ASP A 27 -21.22 -3.66 -5.55
C ASP A 27 -20.28 -2.77 -6.40
N ARG A 28 -19.81 -1.67 -5.81
CA ARG A 28 -18.79 -0.80 -6.44
C ARG A 28 -17.49 -1.55 -6.79
N ILE A 29 -17.28 -2.72 -6.21
CA ILE A 29 -16.15 -3.62 -6.46
C ILE A 29 -16.72 -5.00 -6.76
N THR A 30 -16.46 -5.51 -7.96
CA THR A 30 -16.95 -6.81 -8.45
C THR A 30 -15.79 -7.73 -8.78
N LEU A 31 -16.10 -9.01 -8.99
CA LEU A 31 -15.13 -9.97 -9.52
C LEU A 31 -14.76 -9.60 -10.97
N GLY A 32 -13.48 -9.64 -11.27
CA GLY A 32 -12.88 -9.34 -12.57
C GLY A 32 -12.50 -10.62 -13.31
N THR A 33 -11.21 -10.94 -13.37
CA THR A 33 -10.75 -12.24 -13.89
C THR A 33 -10.99 -13.33 -12.87
N HIS A 34 -11.32 -14.53 -13.34
CA HIS A 34 -11.50 -15.72 -12.49
C HIS A 34 -10.18 -16.50 -12.34
N LYS A 35 -9.05 -15.83 -12.56
CA LYS A 35 -7.71 -16.41 -12.55
C LYS A 35 -6.73 -15.35 -12.06
N ALA A 36 -5.83 -15.77 -11.18
CA ALA A 36 -4.63 -15.05 -10.80
C ALA A 36 -3.39 -15.92 -11.05
N THR A 37 -2.35 -15.34 -11.61
CA THR A 37 -1.07 -15.95 -11.92
C THR A 37 0.03 -15.19 -11.21
N ILE A 38 0.93 -15.92 -10.55
CA ILE A 38 2.12 -15.40 -9.90
C ILE A 38 3.33 -16.10 -10.53
N ASP A 39 4.21 -15.29 -11.12
CA ASP A 39 5.46 -15.69 -11.77
C ASP A 39 6.62 -15.49 -10.79
N LEU A 40 6.96 -16.56 -10.06
CA LEU A 40 8.04 -16.58 -9.08
C LEU A 40 9.42 -16.61 -9.79
N PRO A 41 10.50 -16.13 -9.15
CA PRO A 41 11.83 -16.10 -9.76
C PRO A 41 12.42 -17.50 -9.99
N TYR A 42 11.95 -18.51 -9.28
CA TYR A 42 12.36 -19.90 -9.39
C TYR A 42 11.24 -20.82 -8.84
N ASP A 43 11.37 -22.13 -9.06
CA ASP A 43 10.45 -23.11 -8.46
C ASP A 43 10.69 -23.21 -6.95
N VAL A 44 9.73 -22.73 -6.17
CA VAL A 44 9.79 -22.70 -4.70
C VAL A 44 9.54 -24.07 -4.05
N GLY A 45 9.23 -25.10 -4.85
CA GLY A 45 8.91 -26.44 -4.38
C GLY A 45 7.56 -26.50 -3.66
N ARG A 46 7.50 -27.27 -2.58
CA ARG A 46 6.27 -27.45 -1.80
C ARG A 46 5.99 -26.22 -0.93
N VAL A 47 4.86 -25.58 -1.18
CA VAL A 47 4.30 -24.51 -0.34
C VAL A 47 3.35 -25.13 0.70
N HIS A 48 3.40 -24.67 1.94
CA HIS A 48 2.52 -25.16 3.00
C HIS A 48 1.02 -24.93 2.64
N PRO A 49 0.10 -25.88 2.89
CA PRO A 49 -1.31 -25.71 2.54
C PRO A 49 -1.96 -24.47 3.15
N ASP A 50 -1.65 -24.12 4.40
CA ASP A 50 -2.11 -22.87 5.01
C ASP A 50 -1.63 -21.61 4.29
N ILE A 51 -0.41 -21.60 3.75
CA ILE A 51 0.09 -20.47 2.95
C ILE A 51 -0.69 -20.38 1.63
N MET A 52 -0.97 -21.53 0.98
CA MET A 52 -1.80 -21.58 -0.22
C MET A 52 -3.23 -21.11 0.06
N GLY A 53 -3.82 -21.57 1.17
CA GLY A 53 -5.15 -21.16 1.65
C GLY A 53 -5.22 -19.66 1.94
N LEU A 54 -4.21 -19.10 2.61
CA LEU A 54 -4.11 -17.65 2.86
C LEU A 54 -3.98 -16.87 1.55
N CYS A 55 -3.12 -17.28 0.62
CA CYS A 55 -3.02 -16.63 -0.68
C CYS A 55 -4.36 -16.66 -1.44
N ALA A 56 -5.02 -17.82 -1.47
CA ALA A 56 -6.34 -17.98 -2.08
C ALA A 56 -7.39 -17.05 -1.42
N PHE A 57 -7.42 -16.99 -0.08
CA PHE A 57 -8.31 -16.08 0.64
C PHE A 57 -8.04 -14.62 0.31
N LEU A 58 -6.77 -14.18 0.25
CA LEU A 58 -6.41 -12.81 -0.09
C LEU A 58 -6.79 -12.41 -1.52
N ILE A 59 -6.82 -13.37 -2.45
CA ILE A 59 -7.19 -13.15 -3.84
C ILE A 59 -8.70 -13.13 -4.03
N ALA A 60 -9.42 -14.04 -3.34
CA ALA A 60 -10.79 -14.40 -3.69
C ALA A 60 -11.81 -14.19 -2.55
N GLY A 61 -11.37 -14.26 -1.30
CA GLY A 61 -12.19 -14.09 -0.09
C GLY A 61 -13.02 -12.79 -0.06
N PRO A 62 -12.54 -11.65 -0.59
CA PRO A 62 -13.37 -10.45 -0.71
C PRO A 62 -14.65 -10.63 -1.54
N PHE A 63 -14.68 -11.58 -2.47
CA PHE A 63 -15.80 -11.83 -3.38
C PHE A 63 -16.67 -13.03 -2.98
N ALA A 64 -16.14 -13.91 -2.11
CA ALA A 64 -16.89 -15.04 -1.61
C ALA A 64 -18.01 -14.58 -0.65
N THR A 65 -19.22 -15.11 -0.84
CA THR A 65 -20.39 -14.75 -0.02
C THR A 65 -20.63 -15.81 1.04
N GLU A 66 -21.25 -16.93 0.66
CA GLU A 66 -21.73 -17.96 1.58
C GLU A 66 -20.71 -19.06 1.86
N THR A 67 -19.89 -19.38 0.86
CA THR A 67 -18.92 -20.50 0.92
C THR A 67 -17.59 -20.08 0.31
N LEU A 68 -16.51 -20.50 0.94
CA LEU A 68 -15.16 -20.42 0.41
C LEU A 68 -14.50 -21.79 0.54
N THR A 69 -14.39 -22.49 -0.58
CA THR A 69 -13.85 -23.84 -0.63
C THR A 69 -12.50 -23.86 -1.34
N PHE A 70 -11.48 -24.34 -0.67
CA PHE A 70 -10.13 -24.53 -1.20
C PHE A 70 -9.96 -25.92 -1.83
N GLN A 71 -8.96 -26.08 -2.69
CA GLN A 71 -8.62 -27.37 -3.29
C GLN A 71 -8.11 -28.37 -2.26
N ASP A 72 -7.17 -27.98 -1.41
CA ASP A 72 -6.63 -28.80 -0.32
C ASP A 72 -7.14 -28.32 1.04
N GLY A 73 -7.09 -29.20 2.03
CA GLY A 73 -7.46 -28.88 3.41
C GLY A 73 -6.51 -27.87 4.05
N ILE A 74 -7.08 -26.92 4.80
CA ILE A 74 -6.33 -25.97 5.64
C ILE A 74 -6.41 -26.38 7.11
N SER A 75 -5.49 -25.89 7.94
CA SER A 75 -5.48 -26.17 9.37
C SER A 75 -6.71 -25.59 10.07
N PRO A 76 -7.15 -26.17 11.19
CA PRO A 76 -8.24 -25.62 11.99
C PRO A 76 -7.97 -24.17 12.42
N GLN A 77 -6.72 -23.85 12.78
CA GLN A 77 -6.33 -22.51 13.23
C GLN A 77 -6.50 -21.46 12.12
N LEU A 78 -6.16 -21.80 10.88
CA LEU A 78 -6.37 -20.89 9.76
C LEU A 78 -7.86 -20.76 9.41
N ALA A 79 -8.61 -21.86 9.47
CA ALA A 79 -10.06 -21.84 9.23
C ALA A 79 -10.80 -20.95 10.23
N ASP A 80 -10.47 -21.04 11.52
CA ASP A 80 -11.00 -20.19 12.59
C ASP A 80 -10.67 -18.71 12.35
N ALA A 81 -9.43 -18.42 11.94
CA ALA A 81 -9.00 -17.07 11.63
C ALA A 81 -9.76 -16.48 10.42
N PHE A 82 -10.02 -17.29 9.38
CA PHE A 82 -10.90 -16.85 8.28
C PHE A 82 -12.34 -16.64 8.75
N GLY A 83 -12.87 -17.52 9.60
CA GLY A 83 -14.19 -17.39 10.20
C GLY A 83 -14.35 -16.09 11.01
N ALA A 84 -13.32 -15.67 11.76
CA ALA A 84 -13.35 -14.40 12.48
C ALA A 84 -13.43 -13.18 11.54
N VAL A 85 -12.80 -13.26 10.35
CA VAL A 85 -12.82 -12.18 9.35
C VAL A 85 -14.09 -12.21 8.51
N LYS A 86 -14.64 -13.40 8.24
CA LYS A 86 -15.87 -13.61 7.46
C LYS A 86 -16.82 -14.59 8.20
N PRO A 87 -17.49 -14.13 9.27
CA PRO A 87 -18.30 -15.01 10.12
C PRO A 87 -19.50 -15.66 9.41
N ASN A 88 -19.96 -15.06 8.32
CA ASN A 88 -21.10 -15.55 7.54
C ASN A 88 -20.69 -16.44 6.34
N CYS A 89 -19.39 -16.74 6.20
CA CYS A 89 -18.88 -17.54 5.08
C CYS A 89 -18.39 -18.89 5.62
N LYS A 90 -18.94 -19.99 5.10
CA LYS A 90 -18.48 -21.35 5.42
C LYS A 90 -17.12 -21.58 4.75
N ILE A 91 -16.10 -21.84 5.56
CA ILE A 91 -14.71 -22.01 5.12
C ILE A 91 -14.34 -23.50 5.13
N GLY A 92 -13.68 -24.00 4.09
CA GLY A 92 -13.14 -25.37 4.09
C GLY A 92 -12.46 -25.77 2.79
N PRO A 93 -12.09 -27.05 2.61
CA PRO A 93 -12.14 -28.10 3.64
C PRO A 93 -11.14 -27.82 4.76
N VAL A 94 -11.44 -28.32 5.96
CA VAL A 94 -10.53 -28.26 7.12
C VAL A 94 -9.87 -29.64 7.27
N ASP A 95 -8.56 -29.68 7.28
CA ASP A 95 -7.79 -30.88 7.59
C ASP A 95 -7.39 -30.84 9.07
N HIS A 96 -8.09 -31.63 9.89
CA HIS A 96 -7.83 -31.71 11.33
C HIS A 96 -6.48 -32.38 11.69
N HIS A 97 -5.80 -32.99 10.72
CA HIS A 97 -4.46 -33.57 10.88
C HIS A 97 -3.35 -32.62 10.41
N LEU A 98 -3.69 -31.53 9.73
CA LEU A 98 -2.71 -30.53 9.30
C LEU A 98 -2.33 -29.62 10.47
N ALA A 99 -1.07 -29.71 10.88
CA ALA A 99 -0.49 -28.74 11.81
C ALA A 99 -0.33 -27.37 11.11
N PRO A 100 -0.56 -26.26 11.83
CA PRO A 100 -0.33 -24.93 11.27
C PRO A 100 1.15 -24.74 10.94
N ARG A 101 1.44 -23.88 9.94
CA ARG A 101 2.81 -23.56 9.57
C ARG A 101 3.59 -23.03 10.77
N ALA A 102 4.68 -23.70 11.12
CA ALA A 102 5.56 -23.25 12.18
C ALA A 102 6.37 -22.01 11.75
N ARG A 103 6.52 -21.07 12.68
CA ARG A 103 7.42 -19.94 12.50
C ARG A 103 8.89 -20.40 12.61
N PRO A 104 9.77 -20.09 11.64
CA PRO A 104 11.18 -20.44 11.75
C PRO A 104 11.88 -19.77 12.94
N LYS A 105 12.76 -20.51 13.64
CA LYS A 105 13.53 -19.97 14.79
C LYS A 105 14.67 -19.03 14.39
N ASN A 106 15.34 -19.33 13.28
CA ASN A 106 16.44 -18.53 12.73
C ASN A 106 16.00 -17.88 11.41
N GLY A 107 14.78 -17.35 11.41
CA GLY A 107 14.20 -16.74 10.23
C GLY A 107 14.69 -15.32 10.01
N LYS A 108 14.06 -14.69 9.02
CA LYS A 108 14.28 -13.30 8.66
C LYS A 108 12.97 -12.70 8.15
N PRO A 109 12.80 -11.37 8.24
CA PRO A 109 11.59 -10.75 7.75
C PRO A 109 11.64 -10.60 6.23
N GLY A 110 10.50 -10.74 5.58
CA GLY A 110 10.30 -10.31 4.19
C GLY A 110 9.57 -8.97 4.15
N LEU A 111 10.01 -8.03 3.31
CA LEU A 111 9.34 -6.74 3.10
C LEU A 111 8.58 -6.74 1.77
N CYS A 112 7.27 -6.45 1.81
CA CYS A 112 6.49 -6.05 0.65
C CYS A 112 6.98 -4.68 0.16
N PHE A 113 7.99 -4.69 -0.71
CA PHE A 113 8.70 -3.50 -1.16
C PHE A 113 8.02 -2.85 -2.37
N SER A 114 7.92 -1.51 -2.39
CA SER A 114 7.21 -0.77 -3.45
C SER A 114 8.10 0.19 -4.25
N GLY A 115 9.34 0.43 -3.81
CA GLY A 115 10.22 1.46 -4.38
C GLY A 115 9.83 2.91 -4.02
N GLY A 116 8.75 3.12 -3.26
CA GLY A 116 8.37 4.42 -2.72
C GLY A 116 9.06 4.73 -1.39
N ALA A 117 8.98 6.01 -0.97
CA ALA A 117 9.65 6.51 0.23
C ALA A 117 9.31 5.71 1.49
N ASP A 118 8.04 5.31 1.66
CA ASP A 118 7.60 4.63 2.86
C ASP A 118 8.17 3.20 2.97
N SER A 119 8.24 2.46 1.86
CA SER A 119 8.91 1.15 1.84
C SER A 119 10.44 1.26 1.92
N THR A 120 11.03 2.35 1.46
CA THR A 120 12.48 2.61 1.65
C THR A 120 12.77 2.92 3.11
N ALA A 121 11.95 3.75 3.78
CA ALA A 121 12.07 3.98 5.21
C ALA A 121 11.89 2.68 6.02
N ALA A 122 10.96 1.81 5.59
CA ALA A 122 10.82 0.48 6.19
C ALA A 122 12.10 -0.36 6.04
N LEU A 123 12.74 -0.37 4.86
CA LEU A 123 14.02 -1.05 4.64
C LEU A 123 15.11 -0.54 5.59
N GLU A 124 15.27 0.78 5.76
CA GLU A 124 16.28 1.37 6.66
C GLU A 124 16.10 0.93 8.13
N LEU A 125 14.84 0.76 8.55
CA LEU A 125 14.47 0.39 9.91
C LEU A 125 14.43 -1.12 10.17
N LEU A 126 14.45 -1.96 9.13
CA LEU A 126 14.43 -3.42 9.27
C LEU A 126 15.85 -4.01 9.33
N PRO A 127 16.05 -5.22 9.91
CA PRO A 127 17.35 -5.87 9.97
C PRO A 127 18.03 -6.03 8.60
N ALA A 128 19.36 -6.06 8.55
CA ALA A 128 20.11 -6.09 7.28
C ALA A 128 19.80 -7.33 6.42
N GLN A 129 19.44 -8.45 7.05
CA GLN A 129 19.08 -9.71 6.40
C GLN A 129 17.65 -9.73 5.81
N THR A 130 16.91 -8.62 5.89
CA THR A 130 15.56 -8.50 5.32
C THR A 130 15.60 -8.72 3.81
N GLU A 131 14.70 -9.57 3.33
CA GLU A 131 14.55 -9.80 1.88
C GLU A 131 13.38 -9.00 1.31
N LEU A 132 13.54 -8.51 0.09
CA LEU A 132 12.61 -7.56 -0.54
C LEU A 132 11.78 -8.25 -1.60
N PHE A 133 10.46 -8.06 -1.57
CA PHE A 133 9.53 -8.67 -2.52
C PHE A 133 8.72 -7.56 -3.20
N PHE A 134 9.07 -7.28 -4.45
CA PHE A 134 8.42 -6.28 -5.28
C PHE A 134 7.36 -6.92 -6.18
N HIS A 135 6.11 -6.49 -6.00
CA HIS A 135 4.98 -6.91 -6.83
C HIS A 135 5.00 -6.19 -8.18
N LYS A 136 5.45 -6.88 -9.23
CA LYS A 136 5.42 -6.41 -10.61
C LYS A 136 4.09 -6.80 -11.24
N ARG A 137 3.26 -5.80 -11.53
CA ARG A 137 2.00 -6.04 -12.26
C ARG A 137 2.31 -6.52 -13.68
N ILE A 138 1.80 -7.69 -14.04
CA ILE A 138 1.82 -8.21 -15.42
C ILE A 138 0.40 -8.31 -15.96
N ALA A 139 0.24 -8.19 -17.27
CA ALA A 139 -1.07 -8.40 -17.91
C ALA A 139 -1.49 -9.87 -17.75
N PRO A 140 -2.80 -10.17 -17.62
CA PRO A 140 -3.26 -11.54 -17.54
C PRO A 140 -2.84 -12.33 -18.78
N LEU A 141 -2.31 -13.53 -18.59
CA LEU A 141 -1.95 -14.42 -19.69
C LEU A 141 -3.21 -14.81 -20.46
N ASN A 142 -3.22 -14.58 -21.77
CA ASN A 142 -4.27 -15.07 -22.64
C ASN A 142 -4.16 -16.60 -22.73
N PRO A 143 -5.26 -17.37 -22.59
CA PRO A 143 -5.24 -18.75 -23.02
C PRO A 143 -4.96 -18.79 -24.54
N ILE A 144 -3.96 -19.58 -24.93
CA ILE A 144 -3.39 -19.68 -26.29
C ILE A 144 -4.41 -20.15 -27.35
N ASN A 145 -5.67 -20.41 -26.99
CA ASN A 145 -6.64 -21.01 -27.89
C ASN A 145 -7.95 -20.20 -27.97
N THR A 146 -7.89 -19.02 -28.62
CA THR A 146 -9.09 -18.20 -28.81
C THR A 146 -9.26 -17.80 -30.26
N SER A 147 -10.47 -18.02 -30.80
CA SER A 147 -10.80 -17.68 -32.19
C SER A 147 -10.56 -16.19 -32.47
N TYR A 148 -10.23 -15.88 -33.73
CA TYR A 148 -10.03 -14.51 -34.22
C TYR A 148 -11.18 -13.57 -33.82
N TRP A 149 -12.42 -14.07 -33.80
CA TRP A 149 -13.61 -13.31 -33.40
C TRP A 149 -13.66 -12.97 -31.91
N ALA A 150 -13.27 -13.90 -31.04
CA ALA A 150 -13.14 -13.63 -29.61
C ALA A 150 -11.97 -12.68 -29.31
N ALA A 151 -10.87 -12.77 -30.06
CA ALA A 151 -9.75 -11.82 -30.00
C ALA A 151 -10.19 -10.41 -30.43
N PHE A 152 -10.96 -10.27 -31.52
CA PHE A 152 -11.49 -9.00 -31.99
C PHE A 152 -12.49 -8.37 -31.00
N GLN A 153 -13.48 -9.12 -30.50
CA GLN A 153 -14.43 -8.61 -29.51
C GLN A 153 -13.73 -8.17 -28.22
N ARG A 154 -12.66 -8.87 -27.82
CA ARG A 154 -11.85 -8.46 -26.67
C ARG A 154 -10.95 -7.29 -26.98
N ALA A 155 -10.39 -7.17 -28.17
CA ALA A 155 -9.67 -5.96 -28.60
C ALA A 155 -10.60 -4.76 -28.60
N ALA A 156 -11.84 -4.92 -29.07
CA ALA A 156 -12.88 -3.89 -29.02
C ALA A 156 -13.29 -3.56 -27.58
N ARG A 157 -13.48 -4.56 -26.70
CA ARG A 157 -13.78 -4.34 -25.26
C ARG A 157 -12.59 -3.74 -24.51
N ALA A 158 -11.36 -4.17 -24.81
CA ALA A 158 -10.13 -3.64 -24.25
C ALA A 158 -9.90 -2.22 -24.73
N ALA A 159 -10.09 -1.92 -26.02
CA ALA A 159 -10.04 -0.56 -26.56
C ALA A 159 -11.14 0.32 -25.93
N LYS A 160 -12.37 -0.19 -25.80
CA LYS A 160 -13.47 0.50 -25.11
C LYS A 160 -13.18 0.70 -23.62
N ARG A 161 -12.52 -0.24 -22.94
CA ARG A 161 -12.12 -0.18 -21.51
C ARG A 161 -10.85 0.65 -21.28
N ILE A 162 -9.93 0.70 -22.24
CA ILE A 162 -8.77 1.60 -22.31
C ILE A 162 -9.28 3.02 -22.54
N ALA A 163 -10.27 3.21 -23.41
CA ALA A 163 -10.93 4.48 -23.63
C ALA A 163 -11.74 4.94 -22.39
N LEU A 164 -12.47 4.03 -21.74
CA LEU A 164 -13.30 4.33 -20.56
C LEU A 164 -12.53 4.40 -19.23
N ASN A 165 -11.31 3.84 -19.14
CA ASN A 165 -10.58 3.68 -17.88
C ASN A 165 -9.07 3.96 -18.02
N ARG A 166 -8.73 5.03 -18.76
CA ARG A 166 -7.35 5.47 -19.08
C ARG A 166 -6.40 5.57 -17.87
N LYS A 167 -6.89 5.76 -16.63
CA LYS A 167 -6.04 6.03 -15.45
C LYS A 167 -5.58 4.79 -14.65
N SER A 168 -6.28 3.66 -14.75
CA SER A 168 -5.99 2.48 -13.89
C SER A 168 -5.05 1.45 -14.51
N TYR A 169 -4.93 1.43 -15.84
CA TYR A 169 -4.15 0.43 -16.59
C TYR A 169 -2.72 0.87 -16.96
N HIS A 170 -2.43 2.17 -17.04
CA HIS A 170 -1.08 2.69 -17.32
C HIS A 170 -0.29 2.91 -16.02
N LYS A 171 -0.08 1.84 -15.26
CA LYS A 171 0.90 1.86 -14.16
C LYS A 171 2.16 1.14 -14.59
N SER A 172 3.31 1.81 -14.50
CA SER A 172 4.62 1.22 -14.76
C SER A 172 5.24 0.67 -13.48
N SER A 173 5.93 -0.45 -13.59
CA SER A 173 6.81 -1.01 -12.56
C SER A 173 8.27 -0.59 -12.73
N ALA A 174 8.64 0.09 -13.83
CA ALA A 174 10.03 0.29 -14.24
C ALA A 174 10.91 0.97 -13.19
N ALA A 175 10.41 1.98 -12.47
CA ALA A 175 11.18 2.61 -11.39
C ALA A 175 11.42 1.68 -10.20
N GLY A 176 10.42 0.86 -9.84
CA GLY A 176 10.56 -0.12 -8.77
C GLY A 176 11.50 -1.27 -9.15
N GLU A 177 11.45 -1.72 -10.41
CA GLU A 177 12.39 -2.71 -10.96
C GLU A 177 13.83 -2.18 -10.93
N ARG A 178 14.06 -0.98 -11.45
CA ARG A 178 15.38 -0.31 -11.40
C ARG A 178 15.90 -0.15 -9.97
N PHE A 179 15.02 0.14 -9.01
CA PHE A 179 15.41 0.24 -7.62
C PHE A 179 15.79 -1.16 -7.06
N CYS A 180 15.04 -2.20 -7.38
CA CYS A 180 15.41 -3.56 -7.00
C CYS A 180 16.78 -3.96 -7.56
N GLU A 181 17.09 -3.62 -8.82
CA GLU A 181 18.40 -3.84 -9.43
C GLU A 181 19.52 -3.14 -8.64
N ALA A 182 19.35 -1.85 -8.33
CA ALA A 182 20.33 -1.10 -7.54
C ALA A 182 20.53 -1.65 -6.12
N LEU A 183 19.47 -2.18 -5.52
CA LEU A 183 19.54 -2.85 -4.21
C LEU A 183 20.30 -4.18 -4.30
N GLN A 184 20.10 -4.95 -5.38
CA GLN A 184 20.85 -6.18 -5.64
C GLN A 184 22.34 -5.91 -5.87
N GLU A 185 22.68 -4.88 -6.65
CA GLU A 185 24.07 -4.43 -6.85
C GLU A 185 24.74 -4.02 -5.52
N ALA A 186 23.97 -3.47 -4.58
CA ALA A 186 24.43 -3.13 -3.24
C ALA A 186 24.43 -4.32 -2.24
N GLY A 187 24.11 -5.53 -2.70
CA GLY A 187 24.16 -6.77 -1.91
C GLY A 187 22.87 -7.12 -1.16
N HIS A 188 21.77 -6.39 -1.35
CA HIS A 188 20.48 -6.80 -0.80
C HIS A 188 19.85 -7.93 -1.62
N THR A 189 19.11 -8.82 -0.95
CA THR A 189 18.28 -9.80 -1.65
C THR A 189 16.93 -9.18 -2.00
N ALA A 190 16.67 -8.94 -3.29
CA ALA A 190 15.40 -8.44 -3.79
C ALA A 190 14.84 -9.34 -4.89
N PHE A 191 13.52 -9.56 -4.90
CA PHE A 191 12.78 -10.35 -5.86
C PHE A 191 11.73 -9.48 -6.55
N VAL A 192 11.79 -9.42 -7.88
CA VAL A 192 10.74 -8.82 -8.72
C VAL A 192 9.81 -9.94 -9.16
N VAL A 193 8.61 -9.99 -8.59
CA VAL A 193 7.66 -11.10 -8.82
C VAL A 193 6.51 -10.62 -9.70
N GLY A 194 6.34 -11.25 -10.86
CA GLY A 194 5.27 -10.94 -11.78
C GLY A 194 3.93 -11.44 -11.24
N SER A 195 2.88 -10.61 -11.27
CA SER A 195 1.54 -11.08 -10.90
C SER A 195 0.41 -10.29 -11.56
N ASP A 196 -0.64 -11.00 -11.96
CA ASP A 196 -1.87 -10.44 -12.53
C ASP A 196 -3.04 -10.39 -11.50
N LEU A 197 -2.81 -10.72 -10.23
CA LEU A 197 -3.87 -10.83 -9.20
C LEU A 197 -4.76 -9.58 -9.04
N GLU A 198 -4.26 -8.39 -9.40
CA GLU A 198 -5.06 -7.15 -9.34
C GLU A 198 -6.20 -7.13 -10.35
N TYR A 199 -6.16 -8.00 -11.36
CA TYR A 199 -7.20 -8.15 -12.37
C TYR A 199 -8.38 -9.00 -11.90
N VAL A 200 -8.23 -9.74 -10.79
CA VAL A 200 -9.35 -10.44 -10.12
C VAL A 200 -10.35 -9.45 -9.55
N ARG A 201 -9.95 -8.20 -9.31
CA ARG A 201 -10.83 -7.12 -8.89
C ARG A 201 -11.26 -6.25 -10.08
N ASN A 202 -12.52 -5.87 -10.11
CA ASN A 202 -13.04 -4.83 -11.00
C ASN A 202 -13.70 -3.70 -10.17
N PRO A 203 -13.28 -2.42 -10.32
CA PRO A 203 -12.18 -1.94 -11.15
C PRO A 203 -10.82 -2.50 -10.69
N VAL A 204 -9.84 -2.54 -11.59
CA VAL A 204 -8.51 -3.13 -11.34
C VAL A 204 -7.85 -2.54 -10.10
N GLY A 205 -7.31 -3.41 -9.24
CA GLY A 205 -6.58 -3.07 -8.03
C GLY A 205 -6.44 -4.30 -7.13
N PHE A 206 -5.76 -4.16 -6.00
CA PHE A 206 -5.61 -5.25 -5.04
C PHE A 206 -6.98 -5.76 -4.54
N PRO A 207 -7.31 -7.06 -4.66
CA PRO A 207 -8.58 -7.62 -4.20
C PRO A 207 -8.75 -7.49 -2.69
N HIS A 208 -7.66 -7.68 -1.93
CA HIS A 208 -7.60 -7.45 -0.50
C HIS A 208 -6.46 -6.48 -0.14
N ASN A 209 -6.59 -5.73 0.96
CA ASN A 209 -5.63 -4.68 1.34
C ASN A 209 -4.19 -5.18 1.53
N ILE A 210 -4.02 -6.45 1.93
CA ILE A 210 -2.70 -7.08 2.06
C ILE A 210 -2.39 -8.07 0.92
N SER A 211 -3.21 -8.18 -0.12
CA SER A 211 -2.97 -9.14 -1.23
C SER A 211 -1.68 -8.89 -2.03
N CYS A 212 -1.05 -7.73 -1.88
CA CYS A 212 0.30 -7.49 -2.37
C CYS A 212 1.36 -8.39 -1.71
N SER A 213 1.04 -9.06 -0.60
CA SER A 213 1.92 -10.02 0.06
C SER A 213 1.96 -11.40 -0.59
N VAL A 214 1.04 -11.72 -1.49
CA VAL A 214 0.96 -13.07 -2.08
C VAL A 214 2.30 -13.55 -2.67
N PRO A 215 3.05 -12.74 -3.44
CA PRO A 215 4.42 -13.08 -3.86
C PRO A 215 5.35 -13.53 -2.72
N LEU A 216 5.36 -12.78 -1.62
CA LEU A 216 6.20 -13.05 -0.46
C LEU A 216 5.73 -14.31 0.28
N LEU A 217 4.42 -14.45 0.49
CA LEU A 217 3.81 -15.60 1.16
C LEU A 217 4.18 -16.91 0.45
N LEU A 218 4.06 -16.96 -0.88
CA LEU A 218 4.40 -18.14 -1.68
C LEU A 218 5.89 -18.52 -1.59
N MET A 219 6.76 -17.56 -1.28
CA MET A 219 8.20 -17.78 -1.14
C MET A 219 8.63 -18.06 0.30
N ALA A 220 7.72 -18.00 1.28
CA ALA A 220 8.03 -17.99 2.71
C ALA A 220 8.88 -19.19 3.16
N GLU A 221 8.59 -20.40 2.70
CA GLU A 221 9.38 -21.58 3.06
C GLU A 221 10.76 -21.58 2.41
N SER A 222 10.80 -21.37 1.09
CA SER A 222 12.07 -21.37 0.34
C SER A 222 13.05 -20.30 0.82
N ARG A 223 12.54 -19.22 1.44
CA ARG A 223 13.32 -18.11 1.96
C ARG A 223 13.47 -18.11 3.49
N ASN A 224 12.89 -19.08 4.17
CA ASN A 224 12.92 -19.17 5.64
C ASN A 224 12.41 -17.89 6.33
N LEU A 225 11.28 -17.36 5.86
CA LEU A 225 10.71 -16.12 6.39
C LEU A 225 9.98 -16.37 7.73
N ASP A 226 10.16 -15.44 8.68
CA ASP A 226 9.51 -15.50 9.99
C ASP A 226 8.58 -14.33 10.29
N ALA A 227 8.51 -13.33 9.42
CA ALA A 227 7.63 -12.19 9.57
C ALA A 227 7.43 -11.55 8.19
N ILE A 228 6.34 -10.82 8.08
CA ILE A 228 6.04 -10.05 6.87
C ILE A 228 5.92 -8.57 7.21
N ALA A 229 6.57 -7.76 6.39
CA ALA A 229 6.69 -6.34 6.60
C ALA A 229 6.11 -5.48 5.48
N TRP A 230 5.74 -4.26 5.86
CA TRP A 230 5.13 -3.25 4.98
C TRP A 230 5.71 -1.85 5.22
N GLY A 231 5.48 -0.97 4.25
CA GLY A 231 5.68 0.47 4.37
C GLY A 231 4.38 1.24 4.61
N THR A 232 3.39 0.70 5.32
CA THR A 232 2.12 1.42 5.55
C THR A 232 2.30 2.44 6.67
N ILE A 233 2.08 3.72 6.38
CA ILE A 233 2.29 4.83 7.31
C ILE A 233 1.09 5.13 8.21
N GLY A 234 1.35 5.95 9.23
CA GLY A 234 0.41 6.35 10.27
C GLY A 234 -0.84 7.05 9.75
N GLU A 235 -0.76 7.82 8.67
CA GLU A 235 -1.93 8.47 8.06
C GLU A 235 -3.04 7.48 7.70
N ALA A 236 -2.65 6.29 7.23
CA ALA A 236 -3.57 5.22 6.88
C ALA A 236 -3.90 4.32 8.07
N ALA A 237 -2.90 4.00 8.90
CA ALA A 237 -3.03 3.08 10.03
C ALA A 237 -3.79 3.68 11.21
N TYR A 238 -3.55 4.95 11.52
CA TYR A 238 -4.20 5.69 12.62
C TYR A 238 -5.28 6.68 12.14
N GLN A 239 -5.59 6.67 10.84
CA GLN A 239 -6.66 7.45 10.17
C GLN A 239 -6.53 8.98 10.18
N PHE A 240 -5.46 9.55 10.74
CA PHE A 240 -5.26 11.00 10.79
C PHE A 240 -4.92 11.67 9.45
N GLY A 241 -4.68 10.91 8.37
CA GLY A 241 -4.42 11.48 7.03
C GLY A 241 -5.53 11.25 6.00
N SER A 242 -6.65 10.65 6.41
CA SER A 242 -7.87 10.54 5.60
C SER A 242 -8.99 11.34 6.28
N ALA A 243 -10.18 11.46 5.67
CA ALA A 243 -11.32 12.26 6.17
C ALA A 243 -11.94 11.77 7.50
N GLY A 244 -11.13 11.31 8.45
CA GLY A 244 -11.51 10.80 9.75
C GLY A 244 -10.75 11.48 10.88
N LYS A 245 -10.95 10.95 12.08
CA LYS A 245 -10.24 11.33 13.31
C LYS A 245 -9.16 10.29 13.63
N TYR A 246 -8.21 10.66 14.48
CA TYR A 246 -7.25 9.71 15.03
C TYR A 246 -7.98 8.50 15.65
N VAL A 247 -7.52 7.29 15.31
CA VAL A 247 -7.94 6.03 15.92
C VAL A 247 -6.68 5.20 16.16
N ASP A 248 -6.50 4.69 17.37
CA ASP A 248 -5.36 3.82 17.66
C ASP A 248 -5.40 2.57 16.79
N PHE A 249 -4.35 2.36 15.98
CA PHE A 249 -4.27 1.24 15.06
C PHE A 249 -4.39 -0.11 15.75
N ALA A 250 -3.86 -0.26 16.97
CA ALA A 250 -3.93 -1.50 17.75
C ALA A 250 -5.38 -1.94 18.04
N THR A 251 -6.32 -0.99 18.08
CA THR A 251 -7.74 -1.25 18.35
C THR A 251 -8.53 -1.62 17.10
N ARG A 252 -8.01 -1.31 15.90
CA ARG A 252 -8.73 -1.46 14.63
C ARG A 252 -8.82 -2.91 14.20
N ASN A 253 -9.98 -3.30 13.66
CA ASN A 253 -10.17 -4.63 13.06
C ASN A 253 -9.17 -4.91 11.94
N ALA A 254 -8.74 -3.89 11.19
CA ALA A 254 -7.70 -4.04 10.17
C ALA A 254 -6.40 -4.63 10.76
N PHE A 255 -5.90 -4.08 11.87
CA PHE A 255 -4.71 -4.62 12.54
C PHE A 255 -4.98 -6.00 13.13
N LYS A 256 -6.07 -6.15 13.90
CA LYS A 256 -6.43 -7.41 14.58
C LYS A 256 -6.56 -8.56 13.58
N HIS A 257 -7.25 -8.34 12.47
CA HIS A 257 -7.47 -9.35 11.44
C HIS A 257 -6.17 -9.68 10.68
N TYR A 258 -5.40 -8.67 10.25
CA TYR A 258 -4.14 -8.95 9.55
C TYR A 258 -3.17 -9.70 10.47
N ASN A 259 -2.99 -9.23 11.69
CA ASN A 259 -2.10 -9.89 12.64
C ASN A 259 -2.55 -11.32 12.94
N ALA A 260 -3.84 -11.55 13.14
CA ALA A 260 -4.38 -12.90 13.36
C ALA A 260 -4.13 -13.83 12.16
N LEU A 261 -4.55 -13.42 10.96
CA LEU A 261 -4.40 -14.21 9.72
C LEU A 261 -2.94 -14.55 9.38
N LEU A 262 -2.04 -13.62 9.66
CA LEU A 262 -0.62 -13.77 9.34
C LEU A 262 0.13 -14.57 10.43
N SER A 263 -0.27 -14.42 11.70
CA SER A 263 0.33 -15.18 12.80
C SER A 263 -0.04 -16.67 12.76
N THR A 264 -1.23 -17.03 12.27
CA THR A 264 -1.64 -18.44 12.13
C THR A 264 -0.77 -19.21 11.15
N VAL A 265 -0.12 -18.52 10.21
CA VAL A 265 0.85 -19.10 9.27
C VAL A 265 2.30 -18.81 9.67
N GLY A 266 2.56 -18.45 10.93
CA GLY A 266 3.92 -18.23 11.43
C GLY A 266 4.64 -17.05 10.76
N LEU A 267 3.92 -16.05 10.28
CA LEU A 267 4.45 -14.83 9.66
C LEU A 267 3.81 -13.59 10.28
N PRO A 268 3.95 -13.31 11.58
CA PRO A 268 3.32 -12.17 12.22
C PRO A 268 3.58 -10.84 11.51
N PHE A 269 2.66 -9.90 11.70
CA PHE A 269 2.70 -8.58 11.07
C PHE A 269 3.83 -7.72 11.66
N LEU A 270 4.75 -7.26 10.81
CA LEU A 270 5.88 -6.39 11.20
C LEU A 270 5.87 -5.11 10.36
N ASN A 271 5.31 -4.01 10.85
CA ASN A 271 5.37 -2.74 10.10
C ASN A 271 6.25 -1.71 10.81
N PRO A 272 7.52 -1.54 10.37
CA PRO A 272 8.48 -0.67 11.05
C PRO A 272 8.13 0.82 10.96
N VAL A 273 7.21 1.23 10.08
CA VAL A 273 6.84 2.63 9.84
C VAL A 273 5.38 2.94 10.21
N VAL A 274 4.66 2.03 10.85
CA VAL A 274 3.21 2.19 11.07
C VAL A 274 2.83 3.36 11.96
N GLY A 275 3.69 3.71 12.92
CA GLY A 275 3.51 4.90 13.77
C GLY A 275 4.27 6.13 13.30
N LEU A 276 4.72 6.16 12.04
CA LEU A 276 5.40 7.30 11.42
C LEU A 276 4.46 7.99 10.44
N SER A 277 4.53 9.31 10.36
CA SER A 277 3.84 10.07 9.32
C SER A 277 4.56 9.95 7.96
N GLU A 278 3.91 10.40 6.88
CA GLU A 278 4.54 10.50 5.56
C GLU A 278 5.74 11.44 5.55
N VAL A 279 5.74 12.45 6.44
CA VAL A 279 6.87 13.37 6.63
C VAL A 279 8.06 12.62 7.22
N ALA A 280 7.83 11.86 8.28
CA ALA A 280 8.86 11.08 8.95
C ALA A 280 9.48 10.03 8.01
N THR A 281 8.65 9.29 7.27
CA THR A 281 9.15 8.30 6.30
C THR A 281 9.90 8.95 5.15
N SER A 282 9.40 10.07 4.59
CA SER A 282 10.13 10.81 3.56
C SER A 282 11.50 11.29 4.05
N ARG A 283 11.62 11.77 5.29
CA ARG A 283 12.92 12.18 5.87
C ARG A 283 13.91 11.02 5.96
N ILE A 284 13.48 9.88 6.51
CA ILE A 284 14.31 8.66 6.60
C ILE A 284 14.75 8.25 5.19
N ALA A 285 13.79 8.12 4.27
CA ALA A 285 14.06 7.63 2.93
C ALA A 285 15.03 8.54 2.16
N LEU A 286 14.90 9.86 2.27
CA LEU A 286 15.80 10.82 1.62
C LEU A 286 17.21 10.87 2.25
N SER A 287 17.37 10.36 3.47
CA SER A 287 18.68 10.19 4.11
C SER A 287 19.39 8.89 3.68
N SER A 288 18.68 7.95 3.05
CA SER A 288 19.26 6.69 2.57
C SER A 288 20.28 6.90 1.44
N ALA A 289 21.19 5.94 1.29
CA ALA A 289 22.08 5.84 0.13
C ALA A 289 21.31 5.71 -1.19
N TYR A 290 20.04 5.29 -1.12
CA TYR A 290 19.20 5.00 -2.28
C TYR A 290 18.25 6.12 -2.69
N LYS A 291 18.39 7.32 -2.11
CA LYS A 291 17.48 8.45 -2.34
C LYS A 291 17.18 8.76 -3.81
N HIS A 292 18.13 8.52 -4.72
CA HIS A 292 18.01 8.77 -6.16
C HIS A 292 17.15 7.73 -6.91
N TYR A 293 16.84 6.59 -6.30
CA TYR A 293 15.99 5.55 -6.87
C TYR A 293 14.53 5.62 -6.38
N ILE A 294 14.26 6.41 -5.34
CA ILE A 294 12.94 6.50 -4.73
C ILE A 294 11.95 7.12 -5.71
N GLN A 295 10.88 6.38 -6.03
CA GLN A 295 9.79 6.90 -6.86
C GLN A 295 8.44 6.33 -6.42
N SER A 296 7.58 7.19 -5.86
CA SER A 296 6.21 6.80 -5.50
C SER A 296 5.22 6.87 -6.67
N CYS A 297 5.62 7.51 -7.77
CA CYS A 297 4.77 7.69 -8.95
C CYS A 297 4.69 6.39 -9.76
N GLN A 298 3.47 5.88 -9.93
CA GLN A 298 3.19 4.69 -10.73
C GLN A 298 2.82 5.03 -12.18
N SER A 299 2.49 6.29 -12.49
CA SER A 299 2.08 6.72 -13.85
C SER A 299 3.25 7.18 -14.72
N GLY A 300 4.42 7.38 -14.13
CA GLY A 300 5.68 7.59 -14.85
C GLY A 300 6.37 6.25 -15.13
N THR A 301 7.46 6.26 -15.89
CA THR A 301 8.33 5.09 -16.10
C THR A 301 9.46 5.11 -15.07
N VAL A 302 10.72 5.21 -15.50
CA VAL A 302 11.89 5.46 -14.65
C VAL A 302 11.98 6.91 -14.14
N LYS A 303 11.15 7.80 -14.69
CA LYS A 303 10.96 9.18 -14.20
C LYS A 303 9.52 9.37 -13.77
N PRO A 304 9.25 10.16 -12.71
CA PRO A 304 7.89 10.45 -12.27
C PRO A 304 7.13 11.22 -13.35
N CYS A 305 5.80 11.04 -13.42
CA CYS A 305 4.99 11.72 -14.44
C CYS A 305 4.95 13.24 -14.31
N GLY A 306 5.27 13.79 -13.13
CA GLY A 306 5.30 15.24 -12.87
C GLY A 306 3.94 15.95 -12.94
N ARG A 307 2.82 15.20 -13.04
CA ARG A 307 1.48 15.73 -13.30
C ARG A 307 0.37 15.06 -12.48
N CYS A 308 0.72 14.46 -11.34
CA CYS A 308 -0.27 13.83 -10.48
C CYS A 308 -0.14 14.35 -9.05
N ILE A 309 -1.22 14.23 -8.27
CA ILE A 309 -1.27 14.72 -6.89
C ILE A 309 -0.15 14.14 -6.01
N LYS A 310 0.26 12.89 -6.25
CA LYS A 310 1.39 12.28 -5.56
C LYS A 310 2.72 12.94 -5.93
N CYS A 311 2.95 13.26 -7.20
CA CYS A 311 4.17 13.97 -7.62
C CYS A 311 4.25 15.36 -7.00
N PHE A 312 3.12 16.09 -6.98
CA PHE A 312 3.05 17.39 -6.32
C PHE A 312 3.34 17.28 -4.81
N ARG A 313 2.62 16.42 -4.10
CA ARG A 313 2.83 16.25 -2.66
C ARG A 313 4.25 15.78 -2.31
N LYS A 314 4.83 14.87 -3.10
CA LYS A 314 6.21 14.41 -2.89
C LYS A 314 7.24 15.49 -3.21
N SER A 315 7.04 16.33 -4.23
CA SER A 315 7.94 17.47 -4.47
C SER A 315 7.92 18.49 -3.33
N LEU A 316 6.75 18.73 -2.72
CA LEU A 316 6.67 19.57 -1.51
C LEU A 316 7.40 18.93 -0.32
N LEU A 317 7.23 17.62 -0.10
CA LEU A 317 7.93 16.90 0.98
C LEU A 317 9.45 16.94 0.78
N ASP A 318 9.93 16.64 -0.43
CA ASP A 318 11.36 16.67 -0.77
C ASP A 318 11.94 18.07 -0.55
N ALA A 319 11.19 19.12 -0.90
CA ALA A 319 11.58 20.51 -0.66
C ALA A 319 11.74 20.84 0.83
N THR A 320 10.89 20.28 1.71
CA THR A 320 11.04 20.49 3.16
C THR A 320 12.30 19.87 3.76
N VAL A 321 12.89 18.88 3.08
CA VAL A 321 14.12 18.20 3.52
C VAL A 321 15.35 18.80 2.86
N THR A 322 15.26 19.12 1.58
CA THR A 322 16.40 19.59 0.77
C THR A 322 16.55 21.12 0.75
N GLY A 323 15.52 21.86 1.15
CA GLY A 323 15.43 23.31 0.96
C GLY A 323 15.16 23.73 -0.50
N GLN A 324 15.12 22.79 -1.44
CA GLN A 324 14.93 23.07 -2.87
C GLN A 324 13.44 23.02 -3.24
N TRP A 325 12.78 24.17 -3.14
CA TRP A 325 11.38 24.33 -3.54
C TRP A 325 11.22 24.36 -5.07
N PRO A 326 10.08 23.86 -5.61
CA PRO A 326 9.73 24.09 -7.00
C PRO A 326 9.75 25.60 -7.34
N SER A 327 10.25 25.94 -8.52
CA SER A 327 10.15 27.31 -9.05
C SER A 327 8.69 27.71 -9.32
N ASP A 328 8.42 29.02 -9.42
CA ASP A 328 7.07 29.53 -9.76
C ASP A 328 6.52 28.90 -11.05
N ARG A 329 7.36 28.72 -12.08
CA ARG A 329 6.96 28.04 -13.32
C ARG A 329 6.59 26.56 -13.11
N GLN A 330 7.26 25.87 -12.19
CA GLN A 330 6.92 24.49 -11.84
C GLN A 330 5.63 24.44 -11.03
N PHE A 331 5.42 25.37 -10.09
CA PHE A 331 4.16 25.50 -9.37
C PHE A 331 3.00 25.77 -10.31
N ASP A 332 3.13 26.74 -11.22
CA ASP A 332 2.13 27.04 -12.24
C ASP A 332 1.74 25.78 -13.02
N ARG A 333 2.73 24.99 -13.46
CA ARG A 333 2.46 23.71 -14.14
C ARG A 333 1.70 22.71 -13.27
N PHE A 334 2.02 22.61 -11.97
CA PHE A 334 1.29 21.72 -11.07
C PHE A 334 -0.16 22.18 -10.88
N PHE A 335 -0.39 23.49 -10.70
CA PHE A 335 -1.72 24.02 -10.43
C PHE A 335 -2.62 24.04 -11.67
N SER A 336 -2.07 24.16 -12.87
CA SER A 336 -2.81 24.03 -14.14
C SER A 336 -3.15 22.57 -14.49
N ASP A 337 -2.62 21.56 -13.78
CA ASP A 337 -2.99 20.17 -14.02
C ASP A 337 -4.37 19.85 -13.44
N SER A 338 -5.30 19.43 -14.29
CA SER A 338 -6.69 19.13 -13.91
C SER A 338 -6.84 18.09 -12.79
N ASP A 339 -5.94 17.11 -12.69
CA ASP A 339 -5.99 16.12 -11.61
C ASP A 339 -5.54 16.72 -10.30
N ILE A 340 -4.45 17.48 -10.30
CA ILE A 340 -3.96 18.17 -9.09
C ILE A 340 -5.01 19.19 -8.63
N ALA A 341 -5.47 20.06 -9.53
CA ALA A 341 -6.49 21.06 -9.27
C ALA A 341 -7.74 20.43 -8.64
N ARG A 342 -8.28 19.35 -9.24
CA ARG A 342 -9.43 18.64 -8.70
C ARG A 342 -9.22 18.12 -7.28
N ASN A 343 -8.06 17.54 -6.97
CA ASN A 343 -7.77 17.01 -5.63
C ASN A 343 -7.60 18.15 -4.59
N LEU A 344 -6.99 19.26 -4.97
CA LEU A 344 -6.77 20.40 -4.06
C LEU A 344 -8.06 21.18 -3.77
N LYS A 345 -9.08 21.07 -4.64
CA LYS A 345 -10.42 21.65 -4.42
C LYS A 345 -11.28 20.82 -3.43
N GLU A 346 -10.84 19.64 -3.00
CA GLU A 346 -11.58 18.79 -2.06
C GLU A 346 -11.61 19.37 -0.62
N ILE A 347 -12.69 19.08 0.11
CA ILE A 347 -12.82 19.45 1.54
C ILE A 347 -13.29 18.22 2.32
N PRO A 348 -12.45 17.64 3.20
CA PRO A 348 -11.03 17.94 3.36
C PRO A 348 -10.18 17.46 2.18
N ILE A 349 -8.96 17.99 2.03
CA ILE A 349 -7.98 17.47 1.07
C ILE A 349 -7.47 16.12 1.61
N LYS A 350 -7.35 15.10 0.76
CA LYS A 350 -6.71 13.84 1.18
C LYS A 350 -5.26 14.09 1.62
N LEU A 351 -4.88 13.63 2.81
CA LEU A 351 -3.59 13.90 3.46
C LEU A 351 -3.36 15.39 3.76
N GLU A 352 -4.41 16.12 4.17
CA GLU A 352 -4.32 17.54 4.49
C GLU A 352 -3.24 17.88 5.54
N ASN A 353 -2.97 16.96 6.48
CA ASN A 353 -1.91 17.09 7.48
C ASN A 353 -0.52 17.24 6.83
N VAL A 354 -0.26 16.48 5.78
CA VAL A 354 1.01 16.53 5.02
C VAL A 354 1.14 17.89 4.34
N TYR A 355 0.06 18.40 3.74
CA TYR A 355 0.07 19.73 3.13
C TYR A 355 0.22 20.84 4.17
N ALA A 356 -0.43 20.74 5.33
CA ALA A 356 -0.27 21.67 6.46
C ALA A 356 1.20 21.73 6.91
N PHE A 357 1.83 20.56 7.05
CA PHE A 357 3.25 20.46 7.34
C PHE A 357 4.12 21.10 6.27
N THR A 358 3.96 20.73 5.00
CA THR A 358 4.82 21.26 3.94
C THR A 358 4.61 22.76 3.76
N ALA A 359 3.36 23.23 3.72
CA ALA A 359 3.05 24.64 3.51
C ALA A 359 3.51 25.52 4.69
N SER A 360 3.56 24.99 5.92
CA SER A 360 4.12 25.73 7.07
C SER A 360 5.59 26.12 6.87
N ARG A 361 6.35 25.34 6.08
CA ARG A 361 7.77 25.54 5.76
C ARG A 361 8.02 26.29 4.45
N TYR A 362 6.96 26.61 3.72
CA TYR A 362 7.07 27.38 2.50
C TYR A 362 7.21 28.88 2.82
N GLU A 363 8.33 29.46 2.40
CA GLU A 363 8.69 30.88 2.59
C GLU A 363 8.64 31.68 1.28
N GLY A 364 8.33 31.03 0.15
CA GLY A 364 8.20 31.70 -1.15
C GLY A 364 6.92 32.53 -1.27
N LYS A 365 6.77 33.21 -2.43
CA LYS A 365 5.69 34.18 -2.67
C LYS A 365 4.65 33.74 -3.70
N HIS A 366 4.74 32.52 -4.24
CA HIS A 366 3.80 32.00 -5.23
C HIS A 366 2.33 32.08 -4.73
N PRO A 367 1.43 32.83 -5.41
CA PRO A 367 0.10 33.16 -4.89
C PRO A 367 -0.76 31.94 -4.53
N ILE A 368 -0.78 30.92 -5.39
CA ILE A 368 -1.61 29.71 -5.15
C ILE A 368 -1.03 28.87 -4.00
N MET A 369 0.30 28.88 -3.80
CA MET A 369 0.90 28.18 -2.66
C MET A 369 0.59 28.90 -1.34
N LEU A 370 0.54 30.24 -1.35
CA LEU A 370 0.12 31.01 -0.18
C LEU A 370 -1.36 30.78 0.15
N ALA A 371 -2.23 30.71 -0.87
CA ALA A 371 -3.63 30.34 -0.68
C ALA A 371 -3.79 28.90 -0.16
N LEU A 372 -2.99 27.95 -0.68
CA LEU A 372 -2.95 26.59 -0.16
C LEU A 372 -2.49 26.58 1.30
N LYS A 373 -1.43 27.33 1.65
CA LYS A 373 -0.93 27.47 3.03
C LYS A 373 -2.03 27.93 3.98
N GLN A 374 -2.81 28.94 3.61
CA GLN A 374 -3.96 29.39 4.41
C GLN A 374 -5.04 28.30 4.50
N ARG A 375 -5.41 27.69 3.36
CA ARG A 375 -6.44 26.64 3.28
C ARG A 375 -6.14 25.44 4.18
N VAL A 376 -4.87 25.03 4.25
CA VAL A 376 -4.45 23.88 5.06
C VAL A 376 -3.95 24.29 6.46
N ARG A 377 -4.12 25.56 6.83
CA ARG A 377 -3.66 26.14 8.12
C ARG A 377 -2.16 25.99 8.36
N GLY A 378 -1.36 25.98 7.29
CA GLY A 378 0.09 25.85 7.35
C GLY A 378 0.72 27.00 8.15
N GLY A 379 1.31 26.66 9.30
CA GLY A 379 1.90 27.63 10.24
C GLY A 379 0.92 28.15 11.31
N GLN A 380 -0.34 27.74 11.28
CA GLN A 380 -1.37 28.12 12.27
C GLN A 380 -1.71 26.98 13.23
N VAL A 381 -1.34 25.74 12.89
CA VAL A 381 -1.58 24.54 13.71
C VAL A 381 -0.28 23.78 13.97
N PRO A 382 -0.13 23.14 15.14
CA PRO A 382 1.07 22.37 15.45
C PRO A 382 1.13 21.12 14.57
N VAL A 383 2.19 21.03 13.76
CA VAL A 383 2.45 19.92 12.81
C VAL A 383 3.83 19.30 13.02
N ASN A 384 4.63 19.80 13.97
CA ASN A 384 5.99 19.31 14.20
C ASN A 384 6.03 17.87 14.75
N TRP A 385 4.95 17.40 15.39
CA TRP A 385 4.79 15.99 15.77
C TRP A 385 4.96 15.05 14.56
N MET A 386 4.66 15.49 13.33
CA MET A 386 4.85 14.68 12.11
C MET A 386 6.33 14.32 11.85
N THR A 387 7.27 15.00 12.49
CA THR A 387 8.71 14.71 12.39
C THR A 387 9.21 13.71 13.44
N LYS A 388 8.31 13.15 14.23
CA LYS A 388 8.55 12.21 15.34
C LYS A 388 7.73 10.93 15.13
N TYR A 389 7.91 9.95 16.01
CA TYR A 389 7.18 8.69 15.95
C TYR A 389 6.28 8.45 17.17
N ILE A 390 5.17 7.72 16.98
CA ILE A 390 4.22 7.34 18.04
C ILE A 390 4.84 6.24 18.93
N PRO A 391 5.22 6.46 20.21
CA PRO A 391 6.02 5.48 20.94
C PRO A 391 5.37 4.10 21.09
N SER A 392 4.04 4.05 21.25
CA SER A 392 3.29 2.81 21.46
C SER A 392 3.27 1.87 20.24
N TYR A 393 3.62 2.34 19.03
CA TYR A 393 3.58 1.47 17.85
C TYR A 393 4.64 0.37 17.88
N ILE A 394 5.74 0.56 18.63
CA ILE A 394 6.83 -0.43 18.75
C ILE A 394 6.29 -1.74 19.32
N GLU A 395 5.33 -1.68 20.25
CA GLU A 395 4.71 -2.87 20.86
C GLU A 395 3.89 -3.71 19.87
N GLN A 396 3.55 -3.15 18.69
CA GLN A 396 2.84 -3.87 17.65
C GLN A 396 3.76 -4.77 16.80
N ALA A 397 5.07 -4.57 16.86
CA ALA A 397 6.03 -5.45 16.22
C ALA A 397 6.21 -6.76 17.02
N PRO A 398 6.59 -7.88 16.37
CA PRO A 398 6.94 -9.09 17.09
C PRO A 398 8.07 -8.84 18.10
N PRO A 399 8.02 -9.43 19.31
CA PRO A 399 8.92 -9.09 20.43
C PRO A 399 10.41 -9.04 20.09
N GLU A 400 10.89 -9.97 19.28
CA GLU A 400 12.29 -10.07 18.84
C GLU A 400 12.76 -8.92 17.96
N TYR A 401 11.83 -8.24 17.27
CA TYR A 401 12.15 -7.11 16.38
C TYR A 401 12.06 -5.76 17.09
N ARG A 402 11.46 -5.69 18.29
CA ARG A 402 11.17 -4.41 18.97
C ARG A 402 12.43 -3.63 19.35
N LEU A 403 13.43 -4.30 19.92
CA LEU A 403 14.68 -3.66 20.34
C LEU A 403 15.43 -3.08 19.13
N GLY A 404 15.68 -3.92 18.12
CA GLY A 404 16.37 -3.49 16.90
C GLY A 404 15.63 -2.38 16.14
N LEU A 405 14.30 -2.44 16.10
CA LEU A 405 13.48 -1.36 15.55
C LEU A 405 13.68 -0.06 16.31
N LYS A 406 13.61 -0.09 17.65
CA LYS A 406 13.78 1.09 18.51
C LYS A 406 15.16 1.71 18.34
N GLU A 407 16.22 0.90 18.34
CA GLU A 407 17.62 1.34 18.18
C GLU A 407 17.91 1.96 16.82
N LYS A 408 17.30 1.43 15.75
CA LYS A 408 17.42 2.02 14.41
C LYS A 408 16.64 3.32 14.31
N LEU A 409 15.41 3.33 14.83
CA LEU A 409 14.53 4.48 14.79
C LEU A 409 15.11 5.70 15.51
N SER A 410 15.75 5.49 16.67
CA SER A 410 16.37 6.57 17.45
C SER A 410 17.54 7.26 16.74
N ARG A 411 18.06 6.70 15.64
CA ARG A 411 19.07 7.36 14.80
C ARG A 411 18.46 8.41 13.87
N PHE A 412 17.15 8.35 13.65
CA PHE A 412 16.46 9.19 12.68
C PHE A 412 15.47 10.15 13.33
N LEU A 413 14.72 9.70 14.34
CA LEU A 413 13.56 10.40 14.87
C LEU A 413 13.47 10.27 16.38
N ASP A 414 13.01 11.34 17.02
CA ASP A 414 12.63 11.33 18.44
C ASP A 414 11.23 10.74 18.64
N PRO A 415 10.95 10.15 19.82
CA PRO A 415 9.59 9.82 20.21
C PRO A 415 8.73 11.08 20.36
N MET A 416 7.44 10.98 20.00
CA MET A 416 6.45 12.00 20.34
C MET A 416 6.35 12.15 21.87
N SER A 417 6.35 13.39 22.35
CA SER A 417 6.01 13.71 23.75
C SER A 417 4.49 13.59 23.98
N ASP A 418 4.05 13.71 25.24
CA ASP A 418 2.61 13.77 25.54
C ASP A 418 1.91 14.94 24.85
N GLU A 419 2.61 16.07 24.66
CA GLU A 419 2.07 17.21 23.92
C GLU A 419 1.94 16.90 22.42
N ASP A 420 2.96 16.27 21.83
CA ASP A 420 2.90 15.81 20.44
C ASP A 420 1.74 14.83 20.22
N LEU A 421 1.54 13.88 21.14
CA LEU A 421 0.44 12.92 21.10
C LEU A 421 -0.93 13.60 21.22
N ARG A 422 -1.07 14.59 22.11
CA ARG A 422 -2.30 15.41 22.19
C ARG A 422 -2.55 16.16 20.88
N ASN A 423 -1.52 16.77 20.29
CA ASN A 423 -1.64 17.48 19.02
C ASN A 423 -2.03 16.55 17.87
N LEU A 424 -1.44 15.36 17.80
CA LEU A 424 -1.80 14.30 16.86
C LEU A 424 -3.26 13.84 17.05
N GLN A 425 -3.69 13.57 18.28
CA GLN A 425 -5.04 13.11 18.58
C GLN A 425 -6.11 14.18 18.28
N ASN A 426 -5.76 15.45 18.49
CA ASN A 426 -6.61 16.60 18.18
C ASN A 426 -6.64 16.94 16.69
N TRP A 427 -5.75 16.35 15.87
CA TRP A 427 -5.83 16.50 14.42
C TRP A 427 -7.10 15.81 13.90
N ASN A 428 -8.11 16.62 13.58
CA ASN A 428 -9.38 16.15 13.07
C ASN A 428 -9.78 16.93 11.81
N VAL A 429 -9.95 16.20 10.70
CA VAL A 429 -10.36 16.76 9.41
C VAL A 429 -11.85 16.63 9.12
N THR A 430 -12.63 15.92 9.95
CA THR A 430 -14.08 15.75 9.74
C THR A 430 -14.84 17.06 9.89
N ASN A 431 -14.38 17.94 10.78
CA ASN A 431 -15.05 19.19 11.12
C ASN A 431 -14.59 20.37 10.23
N ILE A 432 -13.64 20.14 9.33
CA ILE A 432 -13.06 21.17 8.47
C ILE A 432 -14.08 21.64 7.41
N GLY A 433 -14.96 20.74 6.93
CA GLY A 433 -15.99 21.09 5.96
C GLY A 433 -17.06 22.06 6.46
N SER A 434 -17.24 22.15 7.78
CA SER A 434 -18.19 23.04 8.44
C SER A 434 -17.57 24.32 8.99
N ASP A 435 -16.24 24.43 9.00
CA ASP A 435 -15.55 25.63 9.49
C ASP A 435 -15.71 26.78 8.48
N PRO A 436 -16.40 27.89 8.82
CA PRO A 436 -16.65 28.99 7.89
C PRO A 436 -15.36 29.61 7.34
N GLN A 437 -14.30 29.66 8.14
CA GLN A 437 -13.02 30.21 7.74
C GLN A 437 -12.36 29.31 6.69
N ILE A 438 -12.40 28.00 6.89
CA ILE A 438 -11.82 27.05 5.93
C ILE A 438 -12.63 26.98 4.63
N VAL A 439 -13.96 27.03 4.73
CA VAL A 439 -14.82 27.12 3.54
C VAL A 439 -14.50 28.37 2.72
N ARG A 440 -14.24 29.52 3.38
CA ARG A 440 -13.79 30.73 2.71
C ARG A 440 -12.44 30.53 2.01
N TYR A 441 -11.43 30.04 2.72
CA TYR A 441 -10.10 29.78 2.12
C TYR A 441 -10.14 28.74 0.99
N ALA A 442 -11.05 27.77 1.05
CA ALA A 442 -11.25 26.80 -0.03
C ALA A 442 -11.81 27.48 -1.29
N LYS A 443 -12.74 28.42 -1.15
CA LYS A 443 -13.27 29.22 -2.26
C LYS A 443 -12.18 30.11 -2.87
N GLU A 444 -11.36 30.75 -2.04
CA GLU A 444 -10.24 31.58 -2.48
C GLU A 444 -9.20 30.75 -3.26
N LEU A 445 -8.77 29.61 -2.72
CA LEU A 445 -7.85 28.69 -3.42
C LEU A 445 -8.45 28.22 -4.74
N LYS A 446 -9.73 27.83 -4.75
CA LYS A 446 -10.44 27.39 -5.95
C LYS A 446 -10.46 28.49 -7.02
N SER A 447 -10.80 29.73 -6.64
CA SER A 447 -10.85 30.87 -7.57
C SER A 447 -9.50 31.17 -8.20
N LEU A 448 -8.39 31.02 -7.45
CA LEU A 448 -7.03 31.23 -7.97
C LEU A 448 -6.54 30.10 -8.88
N ILE A 449 -6.99 28.87 -8.65
CA ILE A 449 -6.71 27.73 -9.54
C ILE A 449 -7.48 27.90 -10.85
N GLU A 450 -8.76 28.28 -10.78
CA GLU A 450 -9.65 28.41 -11.93
C GLU A 450 -9.38 29.64 -12.79
N SER A 451 -8.85 30.73 -12.23
CA SER A 451 -8.46 31.92 -13.02
C SER A 451 -7.28 31.68 -13.97
N ARG A 452 -6.68 30.47 -13.94
CA ARG A 452 -5.60 30.03 -14.82
C ARG A 452 -5.99 28.87 -15.75
N GLU A 453 -7.21 28.34 -15.63
CA GLU A 453 -7.82 27.41 -16.61
C GLU A 453 -8.31 28.20 -17.83
#